data_AF-A0A4R8PUF2-F1
#
_entry.id   AF-A0A4R8PUF2-F1
#
_cell.length_a   1.000
_cell.length_b   1.000
_cell.length_c   1.000
_cell.angle_alpha   90.00
_cell.angle_beta   90.00
_cell.angle_gamma   90.00
#
_symmetry.space_group_name_H-M   'P 1'
#
loop_
_entity.id
_entity.type
_entity.pdbx_description
1 polymer ?
#
loop_
_entity_poly.entity_id
_entity_poly.type
_entity_poly.pdbx_seq_one_letter_code
_entity_poly.pdbx_strand_id
1 'polypeptide(L)'
;MQSGGPSPLHSIPATRDATPGANGTTTTTTNGVNGHANGDTNGTITNGTTNGTSNGTARRAKICVYCGASPGFKPQHMEAARELATYMAKNNIDLVYGGGTVGLMGEVAKTLVSLAGPDSVHGIIPEALVKWERDDTYGTLNKDNMFVPDESVYGRTTVVKDMHTRKQMMAKEVFAGGPGSGFIALPGGYGTIEEVLETATWNQLGIHDKGICLLNINGFYDGILEWVHKSVDEGFIKAANADILVTATTAEGAINALRYYKVSEATFKLDWSNS
;
A
#
# COMPACT_ATOMS: atom_id res chain seq x y z
N MET A 1 3.14 24.33 45.84
CA MET A 1 4.38 23.66 45.38
C MET A 1 4.08 22.98 44.05
N GLN A 2 5.06 23.01 43.16
CA GLN A 2 4.99 23.05 41.69
C GLN A 2 4.12 22.02 40.95
N SER A 3 3.48 22.54 39.91
CA SER A 3 2.87 21.91 38.73
C SER A 3 3.92 21.26 37.81
N GLY A 4 3.70 20.01 37.41
CA GLY A 4 4.44 19.37 36.31
C GLY A 4 3.62 19.44 35.02
N GLY A 5 4.06 20.27 34.06
CA GLY A 5 3.50 20.32 32.71
C GLY A 5 4.00 19.18 31.82
N PRO A 6 3.31 18.88 30.70
CA PRO A 6 3.75 17.83 29.77
C PRO A 6 5.00 18.26 28.98
N SER A 7 5.87 17.28 28.73
CA SER A 7 7.10 17.45 27.96
C SER A 7 6.81 17.64 26.46
N PRO A 8 7.51 18.52 25.74
CA PRO A 8 7.31 18.71 24.31
C PRO A 8 7.97 17.59 23.48
N LEU A 9 7.23 17.10 22.50
CA LEU A 9 7.69 16.20 21.44
C LEU A 9 8.78 16.87 20.58
N HIS A 10 9.77 16.08 20.18
CA HIS A 10 10.80 16.46 19.22
C HIS A 10 10.18 16.66 17.83
N SER A 11 10.18 17.90 17.34
CA SER A 11 9.97 18.22 15.94
C SER A 11 11.28 18.03 15.16
N ILE A 12 11.23 17.25 14.08
CA ILE A 12 12.33 17.11 13.12
C ILE A 12 12.40 18.39 12.28
N PRO A 13 13.56 19.07 12.15
CA PRO A 13 13.66 20.27 11.33
C PRO A 13 13.71 19.93 9.84
N ALA A 14 12.88 20.63 9.06
CA ALA A 14 12.94 20.63 7.60
C ALA A 14 14.24 21.31 7.12
N THR A 15 15.10 20.55 6.41
CA THR A 15 16.26 21.12 5.72
C THR A 15 15.91 21.51 4.29
N ARG A 16 16.40 22.70 3.94
CA ARG A 16 16.11 23.54 2.78
C ARG A 16 16.68 23.00 1.47
N ASP A 17 16.05 23.45 0.39
CA ASP A 17 16.43 23.36 -1.02
C ASP A 17 17.93 23.45 -1.32
N ALA A 18 18.38 22.56 -2.20
CA ALA A 18 19.57 22.75 -3.02
C ALA A 18 19.26 22.33 -4.47
N THR A 19 19.17 23.33 -5.35
CA THR A 19 19.19 23.18 -6.81
C THR A 19 20.56 22.69 -7.29
N PRO A 20 20.63 21.84 -8.33
CA PRO A 20 21.83 21.72 -9.14
C PRO A 20 21.64 22.39 -10.50
N GLY A 21 22.53 23.34 -10.80
CA GLY A 21 22.67 23.98 -12.10
C GLY A 21 23.25 23.05 -13.17
N ALA A 22 22.94 23.41 -14.41
CA ALA A 22 23.44 22.82 -15.64
C ALA A 22 24.94 23.04 -15.85
N ASN A 23 25.61 22.06 -16.46
CA ASN A 23 26.39 22.22 -17.71
C ASN A 23 27.26 20.99 -17.98
N GLY A 24 27.48 20.70 -19.27
CA GLY A 24 28.76 20.12 -19.70
C GLY A 24 28.68 18.91 -20.62
N THR A 25 28.27 19.13 -21.86
CA THR A 25 28.53 18.28 -23.02
C THR A 25 30.04 18.03 -23.19
N THR A 26 30.47 16.79 -23.39
CA THR A 26 31.69 16.53 -24.18
C THR A 26 31.56 15.22 -24.94
N THR A 27 31.40 15.38 -26.25
CA THR A 27 31.48 14.37 -27.29
C THR A 27 32.95 13.98 -27.49
N THR A 28 33.26 12.68 -27.56
CA THR A 28 34.44 12.23 -28.31
C THR A 28 34.13 10.89 -28.96
N THR A 29 33.91 10.96 -30.26
CA THR A 29 33.91 9.87 -31.24
C THR A 29 35.34 9.37 -31.46
N THR A 30 35.52 8.07 -31.65
CA THR A 30 36.48 7.52 -32.62
C THR A 30 36.14 6.07 -32.99
N ASN A 31 36.07 5.85 -34.30
CA ASN A 31 36.06 4.59 -35.06
C ASN A 31 37.25 3.69 -34.66
N GLY A 32 37.34 2.37 -34.85
CA GLY A 32 36.66 1.42 -35.73
C GLY A 32 37.72 0.44 -36.30
N VAL A 33 37.30 -0.81 -36.57
CA VAL A 33 37.76 -1.72 -37.64
C VAL A 33 38.89 -2.76 -37.37
N ASN A 34 38.44 -4.03 -37.47
CA ASN A 34 38.99 -5.30 -38.01
C ASN A 34 40.32 -5.95 -37.59
N GLY A 35 40.22 -7.26 -37.34
CA GLY A 35 41.27 -8.27 -37.57
C GLY A 35 40.68 -9.68 -37.68
N HIS A 36 40.92 -10.34 -38.81
CA HIS A 36 40.43 -11.67 -39.21
C HIS A 36 41.34 -12.84 -38.73
N ALA A 37 40.70 -13.98 -38.46
CA ALA A 37 41.05 -15.38 -38.77
C ALA A 37 42.35 -16.06 -38.25
N ASN A 38 42.15 -17.12 -37.45
CA ASN A 38 42.68 -18.50 -37.56
C ASN A 38 41.95 -19.31 -36.45
N GLY A 39 41.44 -20.53 -36.62
CA GLY A 39 41.99 -21.72 -37.24
C GLY A 39 42.14 -22.79 -36.14
N ASP A 40 41.39 -23.89 -36.27
CA ASP A 40 41.60 -25.22 -35.66
C ASP A 40 40.96 -25.62 -34.31
N THR A 41 39.98 -26.54 -34.46
CA THR A 41 39.75 -27.79 -33.70
C THR A 41 39.86 -27.80 -32.18
N ASN A 42 38.75 -28.02 -31.47
CA ASN A 42 38.50 -29.27 -30.74
C ASN A 42 37.05 -29.31 -30.22
N GLY A 43 36.33 -30.39 -30.53
CA GLY A 43 35.01 -30.65 -29.95
C GLY A 43 35.16 -31.02 -28.48
N THR A 44 34.62 -30.20 -27.59
CA THR A 44 34.37 -30.58 -26.20
C THR A 44 32.97 -30.11 -25.85
N ILE A 45 32.08 -31.08 -25.63
CA ILE A 45 30.74 -30.86 -25.11
C ILE A 45 30.89 -30.38 -23.67
N THR A 46 30.84 -29.07 -23.46
CA THR A 46 30.68 -28.48 -22.12
C THR A 46 29.21 -28.21 -21.90
N ASN A 47 28.64 -28.86 -20.88
CA ASN A 47 27.31 -28.56 -20.34
C ASN A 47 27.17 -27.04 -20.14
N GLY A 48 26.38 -26.42 -21.01
CA GLY A 48 25.95 -25.04 -20.85
C GLY A 48 25.01 -24.97 -19.65
N THR A 49 25.56 -24.73 -18.47
CA THR A 49 24.80 -24.15 -17.37
C THR A 49 24.44 -22.74 -17.83
N THR A 50 23.27 -22.60 -18.44
CA THR A 50 22.64 -21.31 -18.63
C THR A 50 22.36 -20.74 -17.24
N ASN A 51 23.32 -19.97 -16.72
CA ASN A 51 23.07 -19.01 -15.66
C ASN A 51 22.11 -17.98 -16.25
N GLY A 52 20.82 -18.32 -16.23
CA GLY A 52 19.76 -17.35 -16.30
C GLY A 52 19.91 -16.48 -15.07
N THR A 53 20.64 -15.38 -15.20
CA THR A 53 20.47 -14.22 -14.33
C THR A 53 19.02 -13.78 -14.50
N SER A 54 18.13 -14.34 -13.69
CA SER A 54 16.85 -13.71 -13.39
C SER A 54 17.23 -12.37 -12.78
N ASN A 55 17.21 -11.31 -13.59
CA ASN A 55 17.15 -9.95 -13.11
C ASN A 55 15.88 -9.87 -12.26
N GLY A 56 16.00 -10.15 -10.97
CA GLY A 56 14.90 -10.09 -10.03
C GLY A 56 14.52 -8.63 -9.89
N THR A 57 13.62 -8.16 -10.76
CA THR A 57 13.03 -6.83 -10.65
C THR A 57 12.50 -6.70 -9.23
N ALA A 58 13.00 -5.70 -8.49
CA ALA A 58 12.57 -5.46 -7.12
C ALA A 58 11.03 -5.46 -7.06
N ARG A 59 10.45 -6.23 -6.14
CA ARG A 59 9.00 -6.33 -6.01
C ARG A 59 8.43 -4.94 -5.73
N ARG A 60 7.39 -4.55 -6.44
CA ARG A 60 6.67 -3.28 -6.22
C ARG A 60 6.08 -3.26 -4.81
N ALA A 61 6.02 -2.08 -4.21
CA ALA A 61 5.27 -1.89 -2.98
C ALA A 61 3.77 -2.07 -3.25
N LYS A 62 3.07 -2.68 -2.32
CA LYS A 62 1.61 -2.87 -2.36
C LYS A 62 1.00 -2.20 -1.14
N ILE A 63 0.09 -1.26 -1.36
CA ILE A 63 -0.66 -0.61 -0.28
C ILE A 63 -2.10 -1.07 -0.33
N CYS A 64 -2.59 -1.60 0.78
CA CYS A 64 -4.01 -1.84 0.96
C CYS A 64 -4.70 -0.58 1.47
N VAL A 65 -5.73 -0.12 0.77
CA VAL A 65 -6.51 1.06 1.18
C VAL A 65 -7.88 0.63 1.70
N TYR A 66 -8.08 0.83 3.00
CA TYR A 66 -9.39 0.74 3.65
C TYR A 66 -10.08 2.09 3.58
N CYS A 67 -11.31 2.15 3.08
CA CYS A 67 -12.03 3.42 2.93
C CYS A 67 -13.54 3.21 2.79
N GLY A 68 -14.31 4.30 2.89
CA GLY A 68 -15.75 4.25 2.73
C GLY A 68 -16.20 3.89 1.31
N ALA A 69 -17.24 3.05 1.21
CA ALA A 69 -18.01 2.85 -0.02
C ALA A 69 -18.83 4.10 -0.42
N SER A 70 -18.95 5.08 0.49
CA SER A 70 -19.60 6.37 0.26
C SER A 70 -18.55 7.47 0.05
N PRO A 71 -18.87 8.53 -0.73
CA PRO A 71 -17.94 9.65 -0.95
C PRO A 71 -17.75 10.56 0.28
N GLY A 72 -18.64 10.45 1.27
CA GLY A 72 -18.76 11.41 2.37
C GLY A 72 -19.43 12.72 1.94
N PHE A 73 -19.73 13.59 2.90
CA PHE A 73 -20.40 14.87 2.63
C PHE A 73 -19.42 16.03 2.36
N LYS A 74 -18.14 15.84 2.68
CA LYS A 74 -17.09 16.83 2.51
C LYS A 74 -16.25 16.48 1.28
N PRO A 75 -16.09 17.38 0.29
CA PRO A 75 -15.37 17.08 -0.96
C PRO A 75 -13.90 16.69 -0.73
N GLN A 76 -13.30 17.14 0.37
CA GLN A 76 -11.91 16.85 0.74
C GLN A 76 -11.63 15.35 0.88
N HIS A 77 -12.64 14.52 1.18
CA HIS A 77 -12.45 13.07 1.25
C HIS A 77 -12.20 12.45 -0.13
N MET A 78 -12.98 12.86 -1.14
CA MET A 78 -12.78 12.44 -2.53
C MET A 78 -11.48 13.01 -3.11
N GLU A 79 -11.13 14.24 -2.73
CA GLU A 79 -9.85 14.85 -3.12
C GLU A 79 -8.66 14.08 -2.55
N ALA A 80 -8.69 13.73 -1.26
CA ALA A 80 -7.66 12.90 -0.64
C ALA A 80 -7.52 11.52 -1.29
N ALA A 81 -8.64 10.91 -1.73
CA ALA A 81 -8.61 9.66 -2.50
C ALA A 81 -7.85 9.81 -3.83
N ARG A 82 -8.12 10.88 -4.60
CA ARG A 82 -7.40 11.19 -5.84
C ARG A 82 -5.93 11.49 -5.60
N GLU A 83 -5.63 12.29 -4.59
CA GLU A 83 -4.26 12.64 -4.22
C GLU A 83 -3.45 11.41 -3.84
N LEU A 84 -4.04 10.51 -3.05
CA LEU A 84 -3.42 9.25 -2.65
C LEU A 84 -3.07 8.40 -3.88
N ALA A 85 -4.05 8.14 -4.76
CA ALA A 85 -3.82 7.39 -5.99
C ALA A 85 -2.76 8.04 -6.89
N THR A 86 -2.77 9.37 -7.01
CA THR A 86 -1.77 10.12 -7.78
C THR A 86 -0.37 9.94 -7.21
N TYR A 87 -0.23 10.00 -5.88
CA TYR A 87 1.05 9.79 -5.21
C TYR A 87 1.52 8.33 -5.30
N MET A 88 0.61 7.35 -5.23
CA MET A 88 0.91 5.94 -5.46
C MET A 88 1.46 5.70 -6.87
N ALA A 89 0.80 6.25 -7.90
CA ALA A 89 1.25 6.14 -9.29
C ALA A 89 2.66 6.73 -9.48
N LYS A 90 2.90 7.94 -8.95
CA LYS A 90 4.21 8.61 -9.01
C LYS A 90 5.33 7.80 -8.34
N ASN A 91 5.01 7.00 -7.33
CA ASN A 91 5.95 6.19 -6.58
C ASN A 91 5.97 4.71 -7.02
N ASN A 92 5.30 4.37 -8.12
CA ASN A 92 5.23 3.01 -8.65
C ASN A 92 4.73 1.98 -7.60
N ILE A 93 3.67 2.35 -6.88
CA ILE A 93 3.02 1.56 -5.84
C ILE A 93 1.71 1.01 -6.37
N ASP A 94 1.48 -0.29 -6.19
CA ASP A 94 0.24 -0.94 -6.58
C ASP A 94 -0.80 -0.88 -5.44
N LEU A 95 -2.07 -0.84 -5.79
CA LEU A 95 -3.21 -0.80 -4.87
C LEU A 95 -3.80 -2.19 -4.66
N VAL A 96 -4.06 -2.49 -3.39
CA VAL A 96 -4.96 -3.57 -2.96
C VAL A 96 -6.16 -2.91 -2.31
N TYR A 97 -7.39 -3.33 -2.63
CA TYR A 97 -8.56 -2.71 -2.03
C TYR A 97 -9.80 -3.63 -2.04
N GLY A 98 -10.90 -3.11 -1.51
CA GLY A 98 -12.13 -3.84 -1.29
C GLY A 98 -12.98 -4.21 -2.51
N GLY A 99 -12.60 -3.78 -3.72
CA GLY A 99 -13.28 -4.11 -4.97
C GLY A 99 -14.54 -3.29 -5.29
N GLY A 100 -14.89 -2.28 -4.50
CA GLY A 100 -16.05 -1.42 -4.77
C GLY A 100 -15.82 -0.42 -5.91
N THR A 101 -16.89 0.02 -6.58
CA THR A 101 -16.82 0.96 -7.72
C THR A 101 -17.31 2.37 -7.39
N VAL A 102 -17.83 2.56 -6.18
CA VAL A 102 -18.44 3.79 -5.67
C VAL A 102 -17.65 4.40 -4.52
N GLY A 103 -17.94 5.68 -4.22
CA GLY A 103 -17.34 6.41 -3.11
C GLY A 103 -15.82 6.50 -3.19
N LEU A 104 -15.16 6.48 -2.03
CA LEU A 104 -13.71 6.59 -1.97
C LEU A 104 -13.02 5.38 -2.61
N MET A 105 -13.58 4.17 -2.44
CA MET A 105 -13.03 2.95 -3.04
C MET A 105 -12.93 3.06 -4.56
N GLY A 106 -14.04 3.43 -5.20
CA GLY A 106 -14.08 3.62 -6.65
C GLY A 106 -13.14 4.73 -7.12
N GLU A 107 -13.04 5.82 -6.36
CA GLU A 107 -12.20 6.96 -6.72
C GLU A 107 -10.70 6.62 -6.69
N VAL A 108 -10.22 5.95 -5.64
CA VAL A 108 -8.80 5.55 -5.55
C VAL A 108 -8.45 4.58 -6.68
N ALA A 109 -9.29 3.56 -6.88
CA ALA A 109 -9.07 2.55 -7.93
C ALA A 109 -9.08 3.18 -9.33
N LYS A 110 -10.13 3.92 -9.67
CA LYS A 110 -10.28 4.56 -10.98
C LYS A 110 -9.15 5.54 -11.27
N THR A 111 -8.77 6.35 -10.29
CA THR A 111 -7.68 7.32 -10.46
C THR A 111 -6.37 6.58 -10.73
N LEU A 112 -6.05 5.54 -9.96
CA LEU A 112 -4.79 4.82 -10.14
C LEU A 112 -4.74 4.07 -11.48
N VAL A 113 -5.82 3.38 -11.87
CA VAL A 113 -5.90 2.73 -13.19
C VAL A 113 -5.69 3.74 -14.32
N SER A 114 -6.30 4.92 -14.23
CA SER A 114 -6.13 5.97 -15.25
C SER A 114 -4.68 6.46 -15.42
N LEU A 115 -3.85 6.31 -14.37
CA LEU A 115 -2.47 6.80 -14.32
C LEU A 115 -1.44 5.70 -14.56
N ALA A 116 -1.71 4.46 -14.14
CA ALA A 116 -0.74 3.36 -14.09
C ALA A 116 -1.24 2.04 -14.70
N GLY A 117 -2.47 2.01 -15.24
CA GLY A 117 -3.06 0.87 -15.93
C GLY A 117 -3.74 -0.15 -15.00
N PRO A 118 -4.55 -1.07 -15.56
CA PRO A 118 -5.35 -2.04 -14.80
C PRO A 118 -4.54 -2.94 -13.84
N ASP A 119 -3.31 -3.29 -14.23
CA ASP A 119 -2.43 -4.16 -13.43
C ASP A 119 -1.97 -3.54 -12.11
N SER A 120 -2.02 -2.20 -12.01
CA SER A 120 -1.65 -1.45 -10.81
C SER A 120 -2.69 -1.53 -9.69
N VAL A 121 -3.88 -2.08 -9.96
CA VAL A 121 -4.97 -2.19 -8.99
C VAL A 121 -5.45 -3.64 -8.89
N HIS A 122 -5.67 -4.08 -7.65
CA HIS A 122 -6.30 -5.35 -7.36
C HIS A 122 -7.42 -5.21 -6.33
N GLY A 123 -8.67 -5.40 -6.76
CA GLY A 123 -9.84 -5.50 -5.91
C GLY A 123 -10.10 -6.92 -5.43
N ILE A 124 -10.46 -7.10 -4.16
CA ILE A 124 -10.90 -8.38 -3.61
C ILE A 124 -12.33 -8.22 -3.09
N ILE A 125 -13.27 -8.86 -3.76
CA ILE A 125 -14.71 -8.72 -3.52
C ILE A 125 -15.32 -10.07 -3.14
N PRO A 126 -16.20 -10.15 -2.14
CA PRO A 126 -16.86 -11.40 -1.80
C PRO A 126 -18.03 -11.67 -2.77
N GLU A 127 -18.31 -12.94 -3.08
CA GLU A 127 -19.37 -13.36 -3.99
C GLU A 127 -20.74 -12.76 -3.65
N ALA A 128 -21.02 -12.58 -2.36
CA ALA A 128 -22.27 -12.01 -1.89
C ALA A 128 -22.45 -10.54 -2.32
N LEU A 129 -21.37 -9.74 -2.32
CA LEU A 129 -21.45 -8.33 -2.73
C LEU A 129 -21.49 -8.19 -4.24
N VAL A 130 -20.79 -9.03 -5.01
CA VAL A 130 -20.90 -9.04 -6.49
C VAL A 130 -22.35 -9.19 -6.94
N LYS A 131 -23.14 -10.03 -6.25
CA LYS A 131 -24.55 -10.27 -6.59
C LYS A 131 -25.46 -9.10 -6.20
N TRP A 132 -25.08 -8.33 -5.19
CA TRP A 132 -25.92 -7.29 -4.59
C TRP A 132 -25.60 -5.88 -5.12
N GLU A 133 -24.32 -5.59 -5.36
CA GLU A 133 -23.81 -4.27 -5.78
C GLU A 133 -23.70 -4.11 -7.30
N ARG A 134 -24.19 -5.09 -8.07
CA ARG A 134 -24.05 -5.08 -9.52
C ARG A 134 -24.83 -3.93 -10.15
N ASP A 135 -24.12 -3.06 -10.85
CA ASP A 135 -24.66 -1.96 -11.64
C ASP A 135 -23.93 -1.86 -13.01
N ASP A 136 -24.12 -0.75 -13.73
CA ASP A 136 -23.52 -0.52 -15.04
C ASP A 136 -21.98 -0.42 -15.02
N THR A 137 -21.36 -0.31 -13.83
CA THR A 137 -19.89 -0.32 -13.68
C THR A 137 -19.29 -1.73 -13.71
N TYR A 138 -20.13 -2.77 -13.68
CA TYR A 138 -19.72 -4.18 -13.73
C TYR A 138 -19.71 -4.71 -15.18
N GLY A 139 -18.67 -4.33 -15.93
CA GLY A 139 -18.54 -4.62 -17.36
C GLY A 139 -17.70 -5.86 -17.73
N THR A 140 -16.89 -6.38 -16.81
CA THR A 140 -15.92 -7.45 -17.12
C THR A 140 -16.44 -8.81 -16.69
N LEU A 141 -16.32 -9.83 -17.56
CA LEU A 141 -16.63 -11.22 -17.22
C LEU A 141 -15.35 -11.91 -16.72
N ASN A 142 -15.34 -12.36 -15.46
CA ASN A 142 -14.20 -13.09 -14.91
C ASN A 142 -14.17 -14.55 -15.41
N LYS A 143 -13.10 -15.28 -15.06
CA LYS A 143 -12.91 -16.70 -15.43
C LYS A 143 -14.03 -17.65 -14.97
N ASP A 144 -14.79 -17.26 -13.95
CA ASP A 144 -15.88 -18.04 -13.35
C ASP A 144 -17.26 -17.59 -13.89
N ASN A 145 -17.27 -16.83 -15.01
CA ASN A 145 -18.46 -16.27 -15.66
C ASN A 145 -19.29 -15.35 -14.75
N MET A 146 -18.65 -14.68 -13.80
CA MET A 146 -19.26 -13.64 -12.98
C MET A 146 -18.89 -12.26 -13.53
N PHE A 147 -19.88 -11.38 -13.63
CA PHE A 147 -19.62 -9.97 -13.93
C PHE A 147 -18.99 -9.32 -12.70
N VAL A 148 -17.86 -8.67 -12.92
CA VAL A 148 -17.07 -7.93 -11.94
C VAL A 148 -16.89 -6.49 -12.44
N PRO A 149 -16.42 -5.56 -11.60
CA PRO A 149 -16.09 -4.19 -12.05
C PRO A 149 -15.28 -4.19 -13.34
N ASP A 150 -15.54 -3.21 -14.21
CA ASP A 150 -14.80 -3.05 -15.47
C ASP A 150 -13.29 -2.93 -15.18
N GLU A 151 -12.53 -3.93 -15.60
CA GLU A 151 -11.10 -4.04 -15.35
C GLU A 151 -10.31 -2.86 -15.95
N SER A 152 -10.78 -2.31 -17.08
CA SER A 152 -10.14 -1.15 -17.70
C SER A 152 -10.33 0.15 -16.91
N VAL A 153 -11.28 0.17 -15.97
CA VAL A 153 -11.61 1.33 -15.13
C VAL A 153 -11.18 1.13 -13.68
N TYR A 154 -11.40 -0.06 -13.11
CA TYR A 154 -11.20 -0.33 -11.67
C TYR A 154 -10.11 -1.36 -11.41
N GLY A 155 -9.49 -1.91 -12.46
CA GLY A 155 -8.39 -2.85 -12.36
C GLY A 155 -8.83 -4.29 -12.13
N ARG A 156 -7.86 -5.17 -11.95
CA ARG A 156 -8.12 -6.60 -11.77
C ARG A 156 -8.96 -6.83 -10.52
N THR A 157 -9.86 -7.80 -10.57
CA THR A 157 -10.70 -8.17 -9.43
C THR A 157 -10.68 -9.68 -9.18
N THR A 158 -10.46 -10.08 -7.93
CA THR A 158 -10.63 -11.46 -7.48
C THR A 158 -11.89 -11.58 -6.64
N VAL A 159 -12.74 -12.55 -7.03
CA VAL A 159 -13.94 -12.90 -6.26
C VAL A 159 -13.58 -13.98 -5.25
N VAL A 160 -14.02 -13.81 -4.00
CA VAL A 160 -13.78 -14.77 -2.90
C VAL A 160 -15.08 -15.18 -2.23
N LYS A 161 -15.06 -16.33 -1.56
CA LYS A 161 -16.27 -16.91 -0.95
C LYS A 161 -16.87 -16.05 0.17
N ASP A 162 -16.03 -15.48 1.03
CA ASP A 162 -16.47 -14.83 2.27
C ASP A 162 -15.57 -13.66 2.71
N MET A 163 -16.05 -12.89 3.69
CA MET A 163 -15.36 -11.70 4.21
C MET A 163 -14.03 -12.02 4.89
N HIS A 164 -13.90 -13.18 5.54
CA HIS A 164 -12.64 -13.57 6.18
C HIS A 164 -11.56 -13.84 5.14
N THR A 165 -11.90 -14.59 4.10
CA THR A 165 -11.01 -14.88 2.97
C THR A 165 -10.62 -13.59 2.25
N ARG A 166 -11.56 -12.64 2.10
CA ARG A 166 -11.30 -11.31 1.55
C ARG A 166 -10.22 -10.57 2.32
N LYS A 167 -10.41 -10.37 3.63
CA LYS A 167 -9.45 -9.65 4.48
C LYS A 167 -8.10 -10.34 4.51
N GLN A 168 -8.08 -11.67 4.62
CA GLN A 168 -6.85 -12.46 4.60
C GLN A 168 -6.09 -12.30 3.26
N MET A 169 -6.79 -12.33 2.12
CA MET A 169 -6.15 -12.16 0.81
C MET A 169 -5.59 -10.75 0.63
N MET A 170 -6.35 -9.72 0.99
CA MET A 170 -5.88 -8.32 0.97
C MET A 170 -4.58 -8.17 1.78
N ALA A 171 -4.55 -8.71 3.00
CA ALA A 171 -3.37 -8.65 3.86
C ALA A 171 -2.19 -9.44 3.30
N LYS A 172 -2.41 -10.66 2.81
CA LYS A 172 -1.36 -11.50 2.19
C LYS A 172 -0.68 -10.79 1.01
N GLU A 173 -1.43 -10.04 0.21
CA GLU A 173 -0.83 -9.28 -0.89
C GLU A 173 0.06 -8.13 -0.44
N VAL A 174 -0.35 -7.41 0.61
CA VAL A 174 0.51 -6.40 1.23
C VAL A 174 1.77 -7.02 1.81
N PHE A 175 1.65 -8.18 2.46
CA PHE A 175 2.79 -8.89 3.05
C PHE A 175 3.79 -9.35 1.98
N ALA A 176 3.30 -9.76 0.82
CA ALA A 176 4.13 -10.20 -0.31
C ALA A 176 4.76 -9.03 -1.09
N GLY A 177 4.30 -7.80 -0.87
CA GLY A 177 4.79 -6.58 -1.51
C GLY A 177 6.22 -6.19 -1.10
N GLY A 178 6.83 -5.30 -1.87
CA GLY A 178 8.18 -4.78 -1.62
C GLY A 178 8.26 -3.81 -0.42
N PRO A 179 9.45 -3.25 -0.16
CA PRO A 179 9.64 -2.22 0.87
C PRO A 179 8.67 -1.04 0.70
N GLY A 180 8.10 -0.56 1.81
CA GLY A 180 7.06 0.49 1.79
C GLY A 180 5.64 -0.01 1.58
N SER A 181 5.41 -1.33 1.50
CA SER A 181 4.07 -1.91 1.56
C SER A 181 3.44 -1.73 2.94
N GLY A 182 2.13 -1.54 2.98
CA GLY A 182 1.39 -1.36 4.23
C GLY A 182 -0.08 -1.08 4.03
N PHE A 183 -0.72 -0.55 5.07
CA PHE A 183 -2.15 -0.29 5.10
C PHE A 183 -2.39 1.21 5.28
N ILE A 184 -3.31 1.78 4.50
CA ILE A 184 -3.78 3.15 4.66
C ILE A 184 -5.29 3.13 4.87
N ALA A 185 -5.75 3.87 5.87
CA ALA A 185 -7.17 4.13 6.07
C ALA A 185 -7.51 5.55 5.62
N LEU A 186 -8.35 5.66 4.59
CA LEU A 186 -9.07 6.88 4.25
C LEU A 186 -10.42 6.87 4.97
N PRO A 187 -11.07 8.05 5.15
CA PRO A 187 -12.34 8.17 5.86
C PRO A 187 -13.38 7.11 5.49
N GLY A 188 -14.00 6.50 6.49
CA GLY A 188 -14.89 5.36 6.29
C GLY A 188 -15.71 5.02 7.53
N GLY A 189 -16.65 4.09 7.37
CA GLY A 189 -17.56 3.67 8.43
C GLY A 189 -17.02 2.51 9.27
N TYR A 190 -17.94 1.73 9.86
CA TYR A 190 -17.61 0.59 10.71
C TYR A 190 -16.71 -0.45 10.03
N GLY A 191 -16.98 -0.77 8.75
CA GLY A 191 -16.16 -1.73 8.01
C GLY A 191 -14.69 -1.31 7.92
N THR A 192 -14.44 -0.03 7.63
CA THR A 192 -13.07 0.52 7.57
C THR A 192 -12.36 0.45 8.91
N ILE A 193 -13.04 0.80 10.00
CA ILE A 193 -12.43 0.73 11.34
C ILE A 193 -12.20 -0.72 11.79
N GLU A 194 -13.10 -1.64 11.44
CA GLU A 194 -12.94 -3.07 11.70
C GLU A 194 -11.68 -3.62 11.03
N GLU A 195 -11.47 -3.30 9.75
CA GLU A 195 -10.29 -3.70 8.99
C GLU A 195 -8.97 -3.08 9.56
N VAL A 196 -9.03 -1.82 9.99
CA VAL A 196 -7.89 -1.14 10.64
C VAL A 196 -7.54 -1.79 11.97
N LEU A 197 -8.52 -2.04 12.84
CA LEU A 197 -8.26 -2.60 14.17
C LEU A 197 -7.84 -4.08 14.08
N GLU A 198 -8.34 -4.83 13.10
CA GLU A 198 -7.89 -6.19 12.84
C GLU A 198 -6.41 -6.23 12.43
N THR A 199 -6.01 -5.41 11.46
CA THR A 199 -4.60 -5.33 11.04
C THR A 199 -3.69 -4.78 12.15
N ALA A 200 -4.16 -3.81 12.95
CA ALA A 200 -3.40 -3.32 14.11
C ALA A 200 -3.18 -4.41 15.16
N THR A 201 -4.21 -5.22 15.40
CA THR A 201 -4.11 -6.37 16.31
C THR A 201 -3.13 -7.41 15.77
N TRP A 202 -3.15 -7.70 14.47
CA TRP A 202 -2.19 -8.62 13.84
C TRP A 202 -0.75 -8.11 13.92
N ASN A 203 -0.52 -6.81 13.72
CA ASN A 203 0.79 -6.19 13.93
C ASN A 203 1.24 -6.34 15.39
N GLN A 204 0.37 -6.03 16.35
CA GLN A 204 0.66 -6.18 17.79
C GLN A 204 1.05 -7.62 18.15
N LEU A 205 0.38 -8.60 17.55
CA LEU A 205 0.61 -10.04 17.74
C LEU A 205 1.82 -10.60 16.97
N GLY A 206 2.53 -9.77 16.20
CA GLY A 206 3.69 -10.18 15.42
C GLY A 206 3.37 -11.01 14.18
N ILE A 207 2.12 -11.00 13.71
CA ILE A 207 1.71 -11.70 12.48
C ILE A 207 2.30 -11.01 11.24
N HIS A 208 2.51 -9.69 11.30
CA HIS A 208 3.20 -8.93 10.27
C HIS A 208 3.93 -7.71 10.84
N ASP A 209 4.79 -7.14 10.00
CA ASP A 209 5.65 -5.98 10.31
C ASP A 209 5.27 -4.71 9.54
N LYS A 210 4.16 -4.76 8.79
CA LYS A 210 3.71 -3.65 7.93
C LYS A 210 3.08 -2.52 8.76
N GLY A 211 3.39 -1.28 8.38
CA GLY A 211 2.80 -0.07 8.98
C GLY A 211 1.34 0.11 8.60
N ILE A 212 0.60 0.81 9.48
CA ILE A 212 -0.81 1.12 9.31
C ILE A 212 -1.00 2.61 9.55
N CYS A 213 -1.36 3.35 8.50
CA CYS A 213 -1.49 4.80 8.54
C CYS A 213 -2.96 5.23 8.43
N LEU A 214 -3.41 6.02 9.40
CA LEU A 214 -4.68 6.75 9.31
C LEU A 214 -4.46 8.06 8.56
N LEU A 215 -5.01 8.17 7.35
CA LEU A 215 -4.98 9.40 6.56
C LEU A 215 -6.09 10.34 7.08
N ASN A 216 -5.73 11.16 8.06
CA ASN A 216 -6.62 11.96 8.88
C ASN A 216 -7.04 13.28 8.20
N ILE A 217 -8.00 13.17 7.29
CA ILE A 217 -8.54 14.30 6.53
C ILE A 217 -9.52 15.09 7.39
N ASN A 218 -9.23 16.37 7.64
CA ASN A 218 -10.06 17.28 8.44
C ASN A 218 -10.41 16.72 9.83
N GLY A 219 -9.48 16.04 10.48
CA GLY A 219 -9.66 15.49 11.83
C GLY A 219 -10.64 14.30 11.91
N PHE A 220 -10.92 13.63 10.79
CA PHE A 220 -11.86 12.50 10.74
C PHE A 220 -11.52 11.38 11.75
N TYR A 221 -10.24 11.13 12.02
CA TYR A 221 -9.78 10.08 12.93
C TYR A 221 -9.40 10.59 14.33
N ASP A 222 -9.63 11.88 14.65
CA ASP A 222 -9.22 12.44 15.95
C ASP A 222 -9.79 11.64 17.13
N GLY A 223 -11.06 11.26 17.06
CA GLY A 223 -11.69 10.44 18.12
C GLY A 223 -11.10 9.03 18.24
N ILE A 224 -10.61 8.43 17.16
CA ILE A 224 -9.92 7.13 17.23
C ILE A 224 -8.56 7.29 17.89
N LEU A 225 -7.83 8.36 17.57
CA LEU A 225 -6.53 8.66 18.17
C LEU A 225 -6.64 8.97 19.65
N GLU A 226 -7.66 9.74 20.04
CA GLU A 226 -7.99 9.97 21.46
C GLU A 226 -8.28 8.66 22.20
N TRP A 227 -9.03 7.73 21.57
CA TRP A 227 -9.27 6.41 22.15
C TRP A 227 -7.98 5.59 22.29
N VAL A 228 -7.07 5.64 21.32
CA VAL A 228 -5.75 4.96 21.42
C VAL A 228 -4.97 5.54 22.60
N HIS A 229 -4.85 6.86 22.70
CA HIS A 229 -4.15 7.51 23.81
C HIS A 229 -4.76 7.13 25.16
N LYS A 230 -6.09 7.17 25.28
CA LYS A 230 -6.76 6.76 26.51
C LYS A 230 -6.50 5.29 26.84
N SER A 231 -6.47 4.41 25.84
CA SER A 231 -6.19 2.99 26.03
C SER A 231 -4.73 2.75 26.47
N VAL A 232 -3.80 3.62 26.06
CA VAL A 232 -2.42 3.61 26.56
C VAL A 232 -2.35 4.08 28.01
N ASP A 233 -3.00 5.20 28.32
CA ASP A 233 -3.03 5.77 29.67
C ASP A 233 -3.64 4.81 30.70
N GLU A 234 -4.67 4.07 30.30
CA GLU A 234 -5.34 3.05 31.13
C GLU A 234 -4.66 1.67 31.07
N GLY A 235 -3.57 1.52 30.31
CA GLY A 235 -2.74 0.32 30.27
C GLY A 235 -3.29 -0.86 29.44
N PHE A 236 -4.33 -0.64 28.64
CA PHE A 236 -4.85 -1.64 27.70
C PHE A 236 -3.99 -1.78 26.44
N ILE A 237 -3.31 -0.71 26.04
CA ILE A 237 -2.28 -0.71 24.99
C ILE A 237 -0.95 -0.35 25.64
N LYS A 238 0.11 -1.12 25.35
CA LYS A 238 1.46 -0.77 25.82
C LYS A 238 1.92 0.51 25.13
N ALA A 239 2.61 1.41 25.84
CA ALA A 239 3.11 2.66 25.25
C ALA A 239 3.94 2.44 23.97
N ALA A 240 4.77 1.39 23.93
CA ALA A 240 5.54 1.03 22.75
C ALA A 240 4.66 0.59 21.55
N ASN A 241 3.41 0.17 21.76
CA ASN A 241 2.47 -0.22 20.71
C ASN A 241 1.58 0.96 20.26
N ALA A 242 1.68 2.14 20.88
CA ALA A 242 0.90 3.31 20.50
C ALA A 242 1.15 3.70 19.03
N ASP A 243 2.39 3.57 18.58
CA ASP A 243 2.83 3.92 17.23
C ASP A 243 2.56 2.83 16.18
N ILE A 244 1.80 1.77 16.52
CA ILE A 244 1.30 0.81 15.51
C ILE A 244 0.38 1.53 14.52
N LEU A 245 -0.49 2.40 15.04
CA LEU A 245 -1.34 3.27 14.23
C LEU A 245 -0.67 4.64 14.08
N VAL A 246 -0.01 4.85 12.96
CA VAL A 246 0.57 6.16 12.62
C VAL A 246 -0.45 7.03 11.91
N THR A 247 -0.21 8.34 11.86
CA THR A 247 -1.13 9.29 11.23
C THR A 247 -0.42 10.15 10.21
N ALA A 248 -1.19 10.59 9.21
CA ALA A 248 -0.78 11.60 8.26
C ALA A 248 -1.98 12.44 7.84
N THR A 249 -1.76 13.67 7.42
CA THR A 249 -2.81 14.57 6.92
C THR A 249 -2.76 14.75 5.40
N THR A 250 -1.74 14.18 4.74
CA THR A 250 -1.53 14.25 3.29
C THR A 250 -1.16 12.88 2.73
N ALA A 251 -1.43 12.66 1.44
CA ALA A 251 -1.06 11.43 0.73
C ALA A 251 0.45 11.13 0.80
N GLU A 252 1.28 12.16 0.62
CA GLU A 252 2.73 12.05 0.76
C GLU A 252 3.14 11.60 2.17
N GLY A 253 2.57 12.25 3.19
CA GLY A 253 2.82 11.90 4.59
C GLY A 253 2.47 10.45 4.88
N ALA A 254 1.34 9.95 4.35
CA ALA A 254 0.92 8.57 4.56
C ALA A 254 1.88 7.56 3.92
N ILE A 255 2.30 7.78 2.67
CA ILE A 255 3.26 6.90 1.99
C ILE A 255 4.63 6.94 2.69
N ASN A 256 5.09 8.11 3.11
CA ASN A 256 6.35 8.23 3.86
C ASN A 256 6.26 7.54 5.23
N ALA A 257 5.12 7.66 5.93
CA ALA A 257 4.89 6.96 7.19
C ALA A 257 5.01 5.45 7.03
N LEU A 258 4.48 4.87 5.94
CA LEU A 258 4.66 3.44 5.64
C LEU A 258 6.10 3.07 5.25
N ARG A 259 6.77 3.92 4.45
CA ARG A 259 8.15 3.68 4.00
C ARG A 259 9.16 3.64 5.15
N TYR A 260 8.96 4.49 6.15
CA TYR A 260 9.85 4.64 7.31
C TYR A 260 9.31 4.01 8.59
N TYR A 261 8.20 3.27 8.51
CA TYR A 261 7.61 2.58 9.65
C TYR A 261 8.62 1.62 10.28
N LYS A 262 8.62 1.59 11.62
CA LYS A 262 9.40 0.64 12.42
C LYS A 262 8.45 -0.11 13.33
N VAL A 263 8.58 -1.43 13.34
CA VAL A 263 7.82 -2.30 14.24
C VAL A 263 8.14 -1.93 15.69
N SER A 264 7.11 -1.97 16.53
CA SER A 264 7.27 -1.78 17.97
C SER A 264 8.26 -2.77 18.57
N GLU A 265 9.11 -2.28 19.49
CA GLU A 265 9.96 -3.15 20.30
C GLU A 265 9.15 -4.06 21.26
N ALA A 266 7.87 -3.74 21.50
CA ALA A 266 6.96 -4.49 22.37
C ALA A 266 6.03 -5.46 21.62
N THR A 267 6.19 -5.63 20.31
CA THR A 267 5.47 -6.64 19.52
C THR A 267 5.69 -8.02 20.12
N PHE A 268 4.62 -8.81 20.23
CA PHE A 268 4.72 -10.17 20.74
C PHE A 268 5.53 -11.03 19.75
N LYS A 269 6.54 -11.73 20.26
CA LYS A 269 7.32 -12.70 19.48
C LYS A 269 6.62 -14.07 19.48
N LEU A 270 5.40 -14.10 18.95
CA LEU A 270 4.62 -15.32 18.83
C LEU A 270 5.01 -16.06 17.53
N ASP A 271 5.22 -17.36 17.63
CA ASP A 271 5.42 -18.23 16.46
C ASP A 271 4.06 -18.74 15.97
N TRP A 272 3.65 -18.25 14.81
CA TRP A 272 2.38 -18.62 14.17
C TRP A 272 2.55 -19.73 13.12
N SER A 273 3.74 -20.33 12.97
CA SER A 273 4.02 -21.35 11.95
C SER A 273 3.37 -22.73 12.20
N ASN A 274 2.80 -22.93 13.40
CA ASN A 274 2.17 -24.19 13.82
C ASN A 274 0.66 -24.06 14.13
N SER A 275 -0.02 -23.03 13.61
CA SER A 275 -1.46 -22.76 13.88
C SER A 275 -2.32 -22.81 12.63
#